data_AF-A0A7V9NMG0-F1
#
_entry.id   AF-A0A7V9NMG0-F1
#
_cell.length_a   1.000
_cell.length_b   1.000
_cell.length_c   1.000
_cell.angle_alpha   90.00
_cell.angle_beta   90.00
_cell.angle_gamma   90.00
#
_symmetry.space_group_name_H-M   'P 1'
#
loop_
_entity.id
_entity.type
_entity.pdbx_description
1 polymer ?
#
loop_
_entity_poly.entity_id
_entity_poly.type
_entity_poly.pdbx_seq_one_letter_code
_entity_poly.pdbx_strand_id
1 'polypeptide(L)' 'MKFIKETFIKAAPEKVFAFHELPDAFERLIPPWENAKVIQKADIKQIGSQAIIEQKIFGLISSRWVAEHTRYEP' A
#
# COMPACT_ATOMS: atom_id res chain seq x y z
N MET A 1 18.61 -8.86 0.78
CA MET A 1 17.86 -10.06 0.37
C MET A 1 16.68 -9.61 -0.49
N LYS A 2 16.45 -10.22 -1.65
CA LYS A 2 15.32 -9.89 -2.54
C LYS A 2 14.34 -11.07 -2.54
N PHE A 3 13.08 -10.80 -2.23
CA PHE A 3 11.99 -11.77 -2.35
C PHE A 3 11.14 -11.39 -3.57
N ILE A 4 10.74 -12.37 -4.38
CA ILE A 4 9.89 -12.17 -5.58
C ILE A 4 8.72 -13.15 -5.49
N LYS A 5 7.50 -12.61 -5.64
CA LYS A 5 6.26 -13.38 -5.76
C LYS A 5 5.50 -12.86 -6.97
N GLU A 6 5.01 -13.77 -7.80
CA GLU A 6 4.16 -13.48 -8.95
C GLU A 6 2.82 -14.19 -8.80
N THR A 7 1.75 -13.60 -9.33
CA THR A 7 0.41 -14.19 -9.27
C THR A 7 -0.39 -13.72 -10.49
N PHE A 8 -1.13 -14.65 -11.11
CA PHE A 8 -2.01 -14.31 -12.23
C PHE A 8 -3.36 -13.79 -11.72
N ILE A 9 -3.78 -12.63 -12.21
CA ILE A 9 -5.09 -12.03 -11.92
C ILE A 9 -5.93 -12.13 -13.19
N LYS A 10 -7.14 -12.69 -13.08
CA LYS A 10 -8.10 -12.83 -14.19
C LYS A 10 -8.79 -11.49 -14.51
N ALA A 11 -8.01 -10.47 -14.87
CA ALA A 11 -8.47 -9.15 -15.26
C ALA A 11 -7.47 -8.48 -16.22
N ALA A 12 -7.93 -7.50 -16.99
CA ALA A 12 -7.05 -6.68 -17.82
C ALA A 12 -6.10 -5.84 -16.96
N PRO A 13 -4.85 -5.56 -17.41
CA PRO A 13 -3.86 -4.80 -16.64
C PRO A 13 -4.40 -3.45 -16.15
N GLU A 14 -5.14 -2.74 -16.98
CA GLU A 14 -5.69 -1.41 -16.67
C GLU A 14 -6.69 -1.50 -15.51
N LYS A 15 -7.46 -2.58 -15.45
CA LYS A 15 -8.40 -2.82 -14.34
C LYS A 15 -7.67 -3.17 -13.04
N VAL A 16 -6.54 -3.88 -13.13
CA VAL A 16 -5.71 -4.20 -11.96
C VAL A 16 -5.02 -2.93 -11.45
N PHE A 17 -4.51 -2.07 -12.34
CA PHE A 17 -3.92 -0.80 -11.95
C PHE A 17 -4.96 0.16 -11.37
N ALA A 18 -6.14 0.29 -12.00
CA ALA A 18 -7.23 1.13 -11.52
C ALA A 18 -7.69 0.82 -10.09
N PHE A 19 -7.56 -0.43 -9.63
CA PHE A 19 -7.80 -0.78 -8.23
C PHE A 19 -6.87 -0.01 -7.28
N HIS A 20 -5.59 0.16 -7.64
CA HIS A 20 -4.60 0.86 -6.82
C HIS A 20 -4.83 2.37 -6.80
N GLU A 21 -5.58 2.92 -7.76
CA GLU A 21 -5.97 4.34 -7.80
C GLU A 21 -7.19 4.66 -6.92
N LEU A 22 -7.87 3.65 -6.36
CA LEU A 22 -9.00 3.88 -5.49
C LEU A 22 -8.55 4.62 -4.20
N PRO A 23 -9.34 5.57 -3.69
CA PRO A 23 -8.98 6.33 -2.48
C PRO A 23 -8.74 5.47 -1.24
N ASP A 24 -9.27 4.24 -1.21
CA ASP A 24 -9.15 3.27 -0.11
C ASP A 24 -8.45 1.96 -0.53
N ALA A 25 -7.72 1.98 -1.66
CA ALA A 25 -7.06 0.79 -2.21
C ALA A 25 -6.12 0.13 -1.21
N PHE A 26 -5.28 0.94 -0.55
CA PHE A 26 -4.30 0.44 0.40
C PHE A 26 -4.99 -0.21 1.60
N GLU A 27 -6.03 0.41 2.16
CA GLU A 27 -6.80 -0.15 3.28
C GLU A 27 -7.47 -1.47 2.93
N ARG A 28 -7.93 -1.65 1.69
CA ARG A 28 -8.49 -2.92 1.20
C ARG A 28 -7.44 -4.03 1.11
N LEU A 29 -6.15 -3.67 0.96
CA LEU A 29 -5.02 -4.60 0.91
C LEU A 29 -4.46 -4.94 2.29
N ILE A 30 -4.78 -4.16 3.33
CA ILE A 30 -4.39 -4.48 4.70
C ILE A 30 -5.13 -5.75 5.14
N PRO A 31 -4.42 -6.82 5.50
CA PRO A 31 -5.08 -8.02 5.97
C PRO A 31 -5.87 -7.74 7.25
N PRO A 32 -7.07 -8.33 7.43
CA PRO A 32 -7.95 -8.00 8.55
C PRO A 32 -7.39 -8.39 9.93
N TRP A 33 -6.34 -9.22 9.98
CA TRP A 33 -5.63 -9.60 11.20
C TRP A 33 -4.46 -8.67 11.55
N GLU A 34 -4.12 -7.71 10.68
CA GLU A 34 -3.01 -6.78 10.89
C GLU A 34 -3.45 -5.59 11.75
N ASN A 35 -2.64 -5.21 12.74
CA ASN A 35 -2.90 -4.02 13.55
C ASN A 35 -2.21 -2.81 12.90
N ALA A 36 -2.75 -2.37 11.76
CA ALA A 36 -2.26 -1.23 10.99
C ALA A 36 -3.34 -0.17 10.86
N LYS A 37 -2.93 1.10 11.00
CA LYS A 37 -3.77 2.28 10.83
C LYS A 37 -3.12 3.23 9.84
N VAL A 38 -3.85 3.59 8.80
CA VAL A 38 -3.43 4.64 7.86
C VAL A 38 -3.63 6.00 8.53
N ILE A 39 -2.54 6.71 8.76
CA ILE A 39 -2.53 8.05 9.37
C ILE A 39 -2.57 9.12 8.28
N GLN A 40 -1.90 8.88 7.16
CA GLN A 40 -1.88 9.75 5.99
C GLN A 40 -1.93 8.91 4.72
N LYS A 41 -2.78 9.30 3.78
CA LYS A 41 -2.84 8.71 2.44
C LYS A 41 -1.87 9.44 1.50
N ALA A 42 -1.29 8.68 0.57
CA ALA A 42 -0.55 9.23 -0.55
C ALA A 42 -1.47 9.56 -1.72
N ASP A 43 -1.12 10.57 -2.51
CA ASP A 43 -1.60 10.68 -3.89
C ASP A 43 -0.63 9.90 -4.79
N ILE A 44 -1.05 8.72 -5.24
CA ILE A 44 -0.21 7.82 -6.02
C ILE A 44 0.29 8.42 -7.34
N LYS A 45 -0.41 9.44 -7.87
CA LYS A 45 -0.07 10.13 -9.14
C LYS A 45 1.04 11.17 -8.94
N GLN A 46 1.25 11.58 -7.68
CA GLN A 46 2.25 12.54 -7.31
C GLN A 46 3.50 11.83 -6.76
N ILE A 47 4.58 11.84 -7.54
CA ILE A 47 5.90 11.37 -7.08
C ILE A 47 6.36 12.21 -5.87
N GLY A 48 6.91 11.54 -4.87
CA GLY A 48 7.29 12.13 -3.59
C GLY A 48 6.12 12.23 -2.59
N SER A 49 4.90 11.89 -2.98
CA SER A 49 3.80 11.78 -2.01
C SER A 49 4.05 10.63 -1.03
N GLN A 50 3.58 10.80 0.20
CA GLN A 50 3.87 9.87 1.28
C GLN A 50 2.59 9.31 1.89
N ALA A 51 2.55 8.00 2.05
CA ALA A 51 1.61 7.31 2.93
C ALA A 51 2.29 7.08 4.27
N ILE A 52 1.57 7.35 5.36
CA ILE A 52 2.06 7.12 6.72
C ILE A 52 1.16 6.10 7.39
N ILE A 53 1.76 5.00 7.82
CA ILE A 53 1.10 3.89 8.47
C ILE A 53 1.64 3.76 9.89
N GLU A 54 0.76 3.67 10.87
CA GLU A 54 1.10 3.25 12.22
C GLU A 54 0.72 1.79 12.40
N GLN A 55 1.66 0.99 12.91
CA GLN A 55 1.44 -0.44 13.12
C GLN A 55 2.09 -0.92 14.41
N LYS A 56 1.59 -2.04 14.96
CA LYS A 56 2.19 -2.69 16.13
C LYS A 56 3.01 -3.92 15.73
N ILE A 57 4.33 -3.83 15.85
CA ILE A 57 5.23 -4.96 15.65
C ILE A 57 5.07 -5.92 16.84
N PHE A 58 4.76 -7.20 16.54
CA PHE A 58 4.42 -8.23 17.52
C PHE A 58 3.33 -7.83 18.54
N GLY A 59 2.44 -6.89 18.16
CA GLY A 59 1.39 -6.38 19.03
C GLY A 59 1.84 -5.47 20.18
N LEU A 60 3.15 -5.22 20.34
CA LEU A 60 3.71 -4.52 21.50
C LEU A 60 4.42 -3.22 21.14
N ILE A 61 5.16 -3.20 20.03
CA ILE A 61 6.03 -2.08 19.68
C ILE A 61 5.34 -1.23 18.61
N SER A 62 5.03 0.02 18.95
CA SER A 62 4.48 0.96 17.97
C SER A 62 5.57 1.34 16.96
N SER A 63 5.25 1.25 15.68
CA SER A 63 6.13 1.61 14.57
C SER A 63 5.40 2.53 13.60
N ARG A 64 6.14 3.50 13.06
CA ARG A 64 5.66 4.42 12.03
C ARG A 64 6.41 4.12 10.74
N TRP A 65 5.67 3.71 9.73
CA TRP A 65 6.18 3.48 8.39
C TRP A 65 5.79 4.63 7.48
N VAL A 66 6.80 5.28 6.90
CA VAL A 66 6.63 6.33 5.87
C VAL A 66 6.99 5.72 4.52
N ALA A 67 6.00 5.55 3.66
CA ALA A 67 6.16 5.01 2.32
C ALA A 67 6.04 6.14 1.29
N GLU A 68 7.08 6.34 0.49
CA GLU A 68 7.12 7.36 -0.56
C GLU A 68 6.88 6.74 -1.94
N HIS A 69 6.01 7.37 -2.73
CA HIS A 69 5.82 7.01 -4.14
C HIS A 69 6.97 7.53 -4.99
N THR A 70 7.73 6.62 -5.59
CA THR A 70 8.94 6.96 -6.38
C THR A 70 8.76 6.85 -7.90
N ARG A 71 7.74 6.11 -8.36
CA ARG A 71 7.44 5.93 -9.78
C ARG A 71 5.94 5.69 -9.97
N TYR A 72 5.39 6.19 -11.07
CA TYR A 72 4.00 6.00 -11.47
C TYR A 72 3.95 5.69 -12.96
N GLU A 73 3.47 4.48 -13.28
CA GLU A 73 3.33 3.96 -14.65
C GLU A 73 2.01 3.18 -14.72
N PRO A 74 0.93 3.83 -15.17
CA PRO A 74 -0.40 3.23 -15.23
C PRO A 74 -0.55 2.22 -16.37
#